data_AF-A0A968LR10-F1
#
_entry.id   AF-A0A968LR10-F1
#
_cell.length_a   1.000
_cell.length_b   1.000
_cell.length_c   1.000
_cell.angle_alpha   90.00
_cell.angle_beta   90.00
_cell.angle_gamma   90.00
#
_symmetry.space_group_name_H-M   'P 1'
#
loop_
_entity.id
_entity.type
_entity.pdbx_description
1 polymer ?
#
loop_
_entity_poly.entity_id
_entity_poly.type
_entity_poly.pdbx_seq_one_letter_code
_entity_poly.pdbx_strand_id
1 'polypeptide(L)'
;AMCTQPKLLCLDEPAAGLNPRETAELGQLLIGIRDEFGIGVLLIEHDMSVVMGISDHIVVLDYGRKISDGTPHEVKNDPKVIAAYLGEGDDDE
;
A
#
# COMPACT_ATOMS: atom_id res chain seq x y z
N ALA A 1 -9.54 -10.05 -14.96
CA ALA A 1 -8.97 -10.96 -13.93
C ALA A 1 -10.05 -11.75 -13.19
N MET A 2 -11.05 -11.09 -12.59
CA MET A 2 -12.05 -11.71 -11.70
C MET A 2 -12.83 -12.91 -12.27
N CYS A 3 -13.09 -12.97 -13.59
CA CYS A 3 -13.77 -14.11 -14.21
C CYS A 3 -13.02 -15.45 -14.06
N THR A 4 -11.73 -15.40 -13.70
CA THR A 4 -10.90 -16.60 -13.45
C THR A 4 -11.02 -17.13 -12.03
N GLN A 5 -11.81 -16.49 -11.17
CA GLN A 5 -11.97 -16.81 -9.74
C GLN A 5 -10.61 -16.91 -9.01
N PRO A 6 -9.77 -15.85 -9.08
CA PRO A 6 -8.43 -15.90 -8.51
C PRO A 6 -8.51 -15.96 -6.98
N LYS A 7 -7.54 -16.62 -6.36
CA LYS A 7 -7.35 -16.57 -4.89
C LYS A 7 -6.59 -15.31 -4.44
N LEU A 8 -5.82 -14.71 -5.35
CA LEU A 8 -4.99 -13.54 -5.13
C LEU A 8 -5.10 -12.60 -6.33
N LEU A 9 -5.38 -11.33 -6.09
CA LEU A 9 -5.36 -10.26 -7.07
C LEU A 9 -4.11 -9.39 -6.84
N CYS A 10 -3.22 -9.32 -7.82
CA CYS A 10 -2.03 -8.47 -7.76
C CYS A 10 -2.27 -7.20 -8.58
N LEU A 11 -1.99 -6.04 -7.97
CA LEU A 11 -2.16 -4.73 -8.58
C LEU A 11 -0.85 -3.95 -8.46
N ASP A 12 -0.40 -3.40 -9.59
CA ASP A 12 0.82 -2.62 -9.69
C ASP A 12 0.45 -1.16 -9.98
N GLU A 13 0.65 -0.29 -8.99
CA GLU A 13 0.30 1.13 -8.98
C GLU A 13 -1.11 1.48 -9.51
N PRO A 14 -2.19 0.85 -9.01
CA PRO A 14 -3.54 1.07 -9.54
C PRO A 14 -4.10 2.47 -9.24
N ALA A 15 -3.54 3.22 -8.29
CA ALA A 15 -3.96 4.58 -7.98
C ALA A 15 -3.20 5.64 -8.80
N ALA A 16 -2.22 5.24 -9.61
CA ALA A 16 -1.43 6.17 -10.42
C ALA A 16 -2.33 6.99 -11.37
N GLY A 17 -2.23 8.31 -11.27
CA GLY A 17 -3.00 9.25 -12.11
C GLY A 17 -4.44 9.47 -11.69
N LEU A 18 -4.90 8.85 -10.59
CA LEU A 18 -6.22 9.11 -10.01
C LEU A 18 -6.20 10.35 -9.12
N ASN A 19 -7.32 11.05 -9.06
CA ASN A 19 -7.50 12.12 -8.07
C ASN A 19 -7.86 11.53 -6.69
N PRO A 20 -7.75 12.29 -5.58
CA PRO A 20 -8.00 11.76 -4.24
C PRO A 20 -9.36 11.10 -4.03
N ARG A 21 -10.41 11.55 -4.74
CA ARG A 21 -11.74 10.96 -4.68
C ARG A 21 -11.76 9.59 -5.36
N GLU A 22 -11.22 9.50 -6.57
CA GLU A 22 -11.10 8.26 -7.34
C GLU A 22 -10.24 7.22 -6.61
N THR A 23 -9.16 7.67 -5.97
CA THR A 23 -8.31 6.83 -5.12
C THR A 23 -9.07 6.24 -3.93
N ALA A 24 -9.92 7.03 -3.27
CA ALA A 24 -10.76 6.54 -2.18
C ALA A 24 -11.83 5.54 -2.68
N GLU A 25 -12.44 5.80 -3.84
CA GLU A 25 -13.40 4.90 -4.50
C GLU A 25 -12.73 3.57 -4.88
N LEU A 26 -11.51 3.61 -5.43
CA LEU A 26 -10.70 2.44 -5.71
C LEU A 26 -10.43 1.63 -4.43
N GLY A 27 -10.04 2.29 -3.34
CA GLY A 27 -9.80 1.61 -2.07
C GLY A 27 -11.03 0.86 -1.54
N GLN A 28 -12.20 1.49 -1.58
CA GLN A 28 -13.46 0.85 -1.20
C GLN A 28 -13.81 -0.34 -2.10
N LEU A 29 -13.57 -0.21 -3.41
CA LEU A 29 -13.78 -1.30 -4.36
C LEU A 29 -12.90 -2.51 -4.04
N LEU A 30 -11.61 -2.31 -3.73
CA LEU A 30 -10.68 -3.39 -3.40
C LEU A 30 -11.06 -4.10 -2.10
N ILE A 31 -11.47 -3.34 -1.08
CA ILE A 31 -11.98 -3.89 0.17
C ILE A 31 -13.24 -4.72 -0.09
N GLY A 32 -14.19 -4.20 -0.89
CA GLY A 32 -15.40 -4.92 -1.27
C GLY A 32 -15.11 -6.23 -2.01
N ILE A 33 -14.14 -6.23 -2.94
CA ILE A 33 -13.71 -7.46 -3.63
C ILE A 33 -13.19 -8.52 -2.64
N ARG A 34 -12.36 -8.09 -1.67
CA ARG A 34 -11.82 -8.96 -0.63
C ARG A 34 -12.93 -9.54 0.25
N ASP A 35 -13.86 -8.71 0.69
CA ASP A 35 -14.94 -9.09 1.60
C ASP A 35 -16.01 -9.97 0.93
N GLU A 36 -16.43 -9.62 -0.29
CA GLU A 36 -17.51 -10.33 -0.99
C GLU A 36 -17.05 -11.66 -1.60
N PHE A 37 -15.82 -11.72 -2.12
CA PHE A 37 -15.34 -12.90 -2.84
C PHE A 37 -14.29 -13.71 -2.07
N GLY A 38 -13.83 -13.23 -0.90
CA GLY A 38 -12.79 -13.90 -0.11
C GLY A 38 -11.43 -13.96 -0.81
N ILE A 39 -11.14 -12.96 -1.65
CA ILE A 39 -9.91 -12.90 -2.47
C ILE A 39 -8.85 -12.08 -1.74
N GLY A 40 -7.62 -12.60 -1.66
CA GLY A 40 -6.49 -11.81 -1.18
C GLY A 40 -6.13 -10.71 -2.18
N VAL A 41 -5.75 -9.53 -1.70
CA VAL A 41 -5.27 -8.44 -2.55
C VAL A 41 -3.81 -8.16 -2.21
N LEU A 42 -2.95 -8.21 -3.22
CA LEU A 42 -1.57 -7.76 -3.15
C LEU A 42 -1.45 -6.46 -3.93
N LEU A 43 -1.10 -5.39 -3.24
CA LEU A 43 -0.94 -4.06 -3.80
C LEU A 43 0.53 -3.66 -3.79
N ILE A 44 1.01 -3.16 -4.92
CA ILE A 44 2.27 -2.43 -5.02
C ILE A 44 1.90 -0.97 -5.25
N GLU A 45 2.27 -0.12 -4.31
CA GLU A 45 1.97 1.31 -4.32
C GLU A 45 3.04 2.10 -3.60
N HIS A 46 3.20 3.36 -4.00
CA HIS A 46 4.07 4.32 -3.32
C HIS A 46 3.28 5.39 -2.55
N ASP A 47 1.97 5.55 -2.82
CA ASP A 47 1.11 6.47 -2.07
C ASP A 47 0.77 5.91 -0.67
N MET A 48 1.34 6.52 0.36
CA MET A 48 1.12 6.12 1.76
C MET A 48 -0.32 6.32 2.22
N SER A 49 -1.08 7.27 1.67
CA SER A 49 -2.50 7.44 2.01
C SER A 49 -3.31 6.21 1.59
N VAL A 50 -2.99 5.66 0.41
CA VAL A 50 -3.64 4.44 -0.10
C VAL A 50 -3.23 3.24 0.72
N VAL A 51 -1.92 2.99 0.79
CA VAL A 51 -1.36 1.79 1.42
C VAL A 51 -1.82 1.67 2.87
N MET A 52 -1.86 2.77 3.63
CA MET A 52 -2.29 2.78 5.02
C MET A 52 -3.81 2.62 5.19
N GLY A 53 -4.60 3.06 4.22
CA GLY A 53 -6.06 3.04 4.29
C GLY A 53 -6.69 1.69 3.95
N ILE A 54 -6.01 0.85 3.16
CA ILE A 54 -6.60 -0.38 2.60
C ILE A 54 -5.89 -1.67 2.99
N SER A 55 -4.64 -1.59 3.46
CA SER A 55 -3.84 -2.78 3.74
C SER A 55 -4.02 -3.24 5.18
N ASP A 56 -4.23 -4.55 5.39
CA ASP A 56 -4.17 -5.14 6.74
C ASP A 56 -2.71 -5.34 7.21
N HIS A 57 -1.79 -5.43 6.25
CA HIS A 57 -0.37 -5.71 6.45
C HIS A 57 0.46 -5.07 5.33
N ILE A 58 1.61 -4.50 5.66
CA ILE A 58 2.48 -3.76 4.75
C ILE A 58 3.92 -4.26 4.87
N VAL A 59 4.57 -4.40 3.71
CA VAL A 59 6.00 -4.67 3.61
C VAL A 59 6.62 -3.50 2.87
N VAL A 60 7.64 -2.89 3.47
CA VAL A 60 8.36 -1.76 2.86
C VAL A 60 9.73 -2.24 2.37
N LEU A 61 10.02 -1.95 1.10
CA LEU A 61 11.28 -2.24 0.46
C LEU A 61 12.00 -0.93 0.14
N ASP A 62 13.28 -0.85 0.51
CA ASP A 62 14.18 0.23 0.13
C ASP A 62 15.45 -0.35 -0.50
N TYR A 63 15.82 0.12 -1.69
CA TYR A 63 16.91 -0.42 -2.52
C TYR A 63 16.95 -1.97 -2.58
N GLY A 64 15.78 -2.60 -2.72
CA GLY A 64 15.63 -4.06 -2.80
C GLY A 64 15.81 -4.80 -1.48
N ARG A 65 15.90 -4.09 -0.35
CA ARG A 65 15.97 -4.66 1.00
C ARG A 65 14.68 -4.37 1.76
N LYS A 66 14.17 -5.38 2.46
CA LYS A 66 13.04 -5.19 3.37
C LYS A 66 13.46 -4.39 4.59
N ILE A 67 12.85 -3.23 4.78
CA ILE A 67 13.14 -2.33 5.90
C ILE A 67 12.09 -2.39 7.01
N SER A 68 10.84 -2.72 6.67
CA SER A 68 9.72 -2.85 7.60
C SER A 68 8.71 -3.89 7.12
N ASP A 69 7.97 -4.47 8.07
CA ASP A 69 7.06 -5.61 7.88
C ASP A 69 6.09 -5.64 9.07
N GLY A 70 4.81 -5.30 8.84
CA GLY A 70 3.82 -5.29 9.91
C GLY A 70 2.51 -4.58 9.54
N THR A 71 1.74 -4.23 10.56
CA THR A 71 0.49 -3.48 10.39
C THR A 71 0.74 -2.04 9.91
N PRO A 72 -0.27 -1.36 9.32
CA PRO A 72 -0.16 0.06 8.99
C PRO A 72 0.30 0.94 10.13
N HIS A 73 -0.16 0.66 11.36
CA HIS A 73 0.25 1.41 12.52
C HIS A 73 1.74 1.20 12.87
N GLU A 74 2.25 -0.04 12.79
CA GLU A 74 3.65 -0.33 13.06
C GLU A 74 4.55 0.28 11.99
N VAL A 75 4.22 0.09 10.71
CA VAL A 75 4.99 0.60 9.57
C VAL A 75 5.05 2.12 9.55
N LYS A 76 3.93 2.81 9.83
CA LYS A 76 3.87 4.27 9.89
C LYS A 76 4.79 4.86 10.97
N ASN A 77 4.99 4.13 12.07
CA ASN A 77 5.80 4.57 13.18
C ASN A 77 7.24 4.01 13.14
N ASP A 78 7.59 3.24 12.10
CA ASP A 78 8.93 2.66 11.96
C ASP A 78 9.93 3.75 11.56
N PRO A 79 10.98 4.02 12.36
CA PRO A 79 11.98 5.03 12.06
C PRO A 79 12.68 4.83 10.71
N LYS A 80 12.84 3.57 10.26
CA LYS A 80 13.47 3.29 8.95
C LYS A 80 12.58 3.71 7.80
N VAL A 81 11.26 3.50 7.94
CA VAL A 81 10.27 3.89 6.94
C VAL A 81 10.17 5.41 6.88
N ILE A 82 10.12 6.05 8.04
CA ILE A 82 10.16 7.51 8.18
C ILE A 82 11.41 8.08 7.49
N ALA A 83 12.61 7.57 7.81
CA ALA A 83 13.85 8.03 7.20
C ALA A 83 13.89 7.80 5.68
N ALA A 84 13.40 6.65 5.19
CA ALA A 84 13.39 6.35 3.77
C ALA A 84 12.40 7.21 2.96
N TYR A 85 11.26 7.61 3.54
CA TYR A 85 10.20 8.36 2.84
C TYR A 85 10.25 9.88 3.06
N LEU A 86 10.71 10.35 4.23
CA LEU A 86 10.82 11.77 4.56
C LEU A 86 12.23 12.32 4.38
N GLY A 87 13.21 11.45 4.13
CA GLY A 87 14.64 11.77 4.20
C GLY A 87 15.10 11.89 5.65
N GLU A 88 16.40 11.67 5.89
CA GLU A 88 17.06 12.54 6.86
C GLU A 88 16.73 13.95 6.37
N GLY A 89 15.97 14.73 7.16
CA GLY A 89 15.75 16.13 6.80
C GLY A 89 17.11 16.71 6.45
N ASP A 90 17.20 17.48 5.37
CA ASP A 90 18.41 18.22 5.02
C ASP A 90 18.95 18.87 6.30
N ASP A 91 19.93 18.21 6.92
CA ASP A 91 20.76 18.77 7.96
C ASP A 91 21.63 19.76 7.19
N ASP A 92 21.17 21.02 7.19
CA ASP A 92 21.96 22.24 7.03
C ASP A 92 23.18 22.17 6.07
N GLU A 93 23.01 22.66 4.83
CA GLU A 93 24.04 23.47 4.14
C GLU A 93 23.42 24.68 3.42
#